data_AF-A0A2B8A653-F1
#
_entry.id   AF-A0A2B8A653-F1
#
_cell.length_a   1.000
_cell.length_b   1.000
_cell.length_c   1.000
_cell.angle_alpha   90.00
_cell.angle_beta   90.00
_cell.angle_gamma   90.00
#
_symmetry.space_group_name_H-M   'P 1'
#
loop_
_entity.id
_entity.type
_entity.pdbx_description
1 polymer ?
#
loop_
_entity_poly.entity_id
_entity_poly.type
_entity_poly.pdbx_seq_one_letter_code
_entity_poly.pdbx_strand_id
1 'polypeptide(L)' 'MQLTVLKIGGHTLDNEKESARFLADFASLTMPRILIHGGGKIATKIGEQLGIESKYVNGRRITDEAAI' A
#
# COMPACT_ATOMS: atom_id res chain seq x y z
N MET A 1 -23.55 -3.26 15.50
CA MET A 1 -22.79 -3.90 14.40
C MET A 1 -21.43 -3.20 14.32
N GLN A 2 -20.32 -3.94 14.35
CA GLN A 2 -18.97 -3.35 14.39
C GLN A 2 -18.30 -3.47 13.02
N LEU A 3 -17.74 -2.37 12.51
CA LEU A 3 -16.96 -2.31 11.28
C LEU A 3 -15.47 -2.39 11.61
N THR A 4 -14.74 -3.28 10.96
CA THR A 4 -13.28 -3.40 11.14
C THR A 4 -12.53 -2.81 9.94
N VAL A 5 -11.61 -1.88 10.18
CA VAL A 5 -10.76 -1.30 9.13
C VAL A 5 -9.33 -1.81 9.32
N LEU A 6 -8.80 -2.53 8.34
CA LEU A 6 -7.44 -3.07 8.36
C LEU A 6 -6.58 -2.34 7.32
N LYS A 7 -5.35 -1.98 7.69
CA LYS A 7 -4.35 -1.43 6.77
C LYS A 7 -3.23 -2.45 6.58
N ILE A 8 -3.01 -2.88 5.33
CA ILE A 8 -1.82 -3.64 4.94
C ILE A 8 -0.81 -2.72 4.24
N GLY A 9 0.47 -2.86 4.53
CA GLY A 9 1.52 -2.05 3.90
C GLY A 9 2.91 -2.59 4.18
N GLY A 10 3.91 -1.99 3.53
CA GLY A 10 5.31 -2.35 3.73
C GLY A 10 5.67 -3.72 3.15
N HIS A 11 6.64 -4.40 3.78
CA HIS A 11 7.22 -5.65 3.31
C HIS A 11 6.19 -6.75 3.02
N THR A 12 5.13 -6.81 3.82
CA THR A 12 4.06 -7.81 3.68
C THR A 12 3.37 -7.74 2.31
N LEU A 13 3.28 -6.56 1.68
CA LEU A 13 2.75 -6.45 0.30
C LEU A 13 3.75 -6.91 -0.77
N ASP A 14 5.05 -6.78 -0.50
CA ASP A 14 6.09 -7.15 -1.46
C ASP A 14 6.46 -8.64 -1.37
N ASN A 15 6.05 -9.32 -0.30
CA ASN A 15 6.24 -10.75 -0.10
C ASN A 15 4.95 -11.50 -0.45
N GLU A 16 4.94 -12.16 -1.61
CA GLU A 16 3.76 -12.86 -2.13
C GLU A 16 3.19 -13.89 -1.13
N LYS A 17 4.03 -14.61 -0.40
CA LYS A 17 3.58 -15.62 0.58
C LYS A 17 2.88 -14.98 1.78
N GLU A 18 3.46 -13.90 2.31
CA GLU A 18 2.87 -13.17 3.43
C GLU A 18 1.58 -12.46 3.01
N SER A 19 1.57 -11.85 1.83
CA SER A 19 0.39 -11.20 1.25
C SER A 19 -0.76 -12.20 1.05
N ALA A 20 -0.49 -13.36 0.44
CA ALA A 20 -1.48 -14.40 0.23
C ALA A 20 -2.06 -14.93 1.55
N ARG A 21 -1.20 -15.16 2.56
CA ARG A 21 -1.63 -15.57 3.90
C ARG A 21 -2.52 -14.52 4.54
N PHE A 22 -2.11 -13.24 4.53
CA PHE A 22 -2.91 -12.15 5.07
C PHE A 22 -4.28 -12.05 4.39
N LEU A 23 -4.34 -12.19 3.07
CA LEU A 23 -5.59 -12.11 2.32
C LEU A 23 -6.53 -13.26 2.67
N ALA A 24 -6.00 -14.48 2.86
CA ALA A 24 -6.78 -15.61 3.33
C ALA A 24 -7.37 -15.36 4.72
N ASP A 25 -6.55 -14.85 5.65
CA ASP A 25 -6.99 -14.50 7.01
C ASP A 25 -8.05 -13.39 6.97
N PHE A 26 -7.84 -12.32 6.19
CA PHE A 26 -8.78 -11.22 6.02
C PHE A 26 -10.13 -11.68 5.42
N ALA A 27 -10.09 -12.56 4.42
CA ALA A 27 -11.29 -13.12 3.80
C ALA A 27 -12.09 -14.02 4.77
N SER A 28 -11.40 -14.74 5.66
CA SER A 28 -12.02 -15.65 6.63
C SER A 28 -12.83 -14.97 7.74
N LEU A 29 -12.63 -13.66 7.96
CA LEU A 29 -13.39 -12.92 8.95
C LEU A 29 -14.91 -13.00 8.61
N THR A 30 -15.81 -12.73 9.56
CA THR A 30 -17.28 -12.79 9.31
C THR A 30 -17.99 -11.46 9.55
N MET A 31 -17.34 -10.52 10.23
CA MET A 31 -17.86 -9.16 10.47
C MET A 31 -17.65 -8.23 9.26
N PRO A 32 -18.42 -7.13 9.15
CA PRO A 32 -18.16 -6.07 8.17
C PRO A 32 -16.73 -5.57 8.26
N ARG A 33 -16.07 -5.41 7.10
CA ARG A 33 -14.65 -5.05 7.06
C ARG A 33 -14.28 -4.23 5.83
N ILE A 34 -13.24 -3.41 5.98
CA ILE A 34 -12.58 -2.65 4.91
C ILE A 34 -11.09 -2.95 4.96
N LEU A 35 -10.50 -3.25 3.81
CA LEU A 35 -9.05 -3.34 3.64
C LEU A 35 -8.55 -2.08 2.95
N ILE A 36 -7.52 -1.46 3.54
CA ILE A 36 -6.77 -0.35 2.96
C ILE A 36 -5.37 -0.87 2.64
N HIS A 37 -4.81 -0.51 1.49
CA HIS A 37 -3.41 -0.81 1.16
C HIS A 37 -2.62 0.47 0.89
N GLY A 38 -1.29 0.34 0.82
CA GLY A 38 -0.42 1.41 0.30
C GLY A 38 0.02 1.09 -1.12
N GLY A 39 0.83 1.96 -1.73
CA GLY A 39 1.44 1.70 -3.04
C GLY A 39 2.78 2.40 -3.23
N GLY A 40 3.41 2.84 -2.13
CA GLY A 40 4.56 3.75 -2.18
C GLY A 40 5.72 3.22 -3.02
N LYS A 41 6.15 1.98 -2.77
CA LYS A 41 7.31 1.37 -3.47
C LYS A 41 7.10 1.23 -4.98
N ILE A 42 5.95 0.73 -5.40
CA ILE A 42 5.63 0.59 -6.83
C ILE A 42 5.55 1.96 -7.49
N ALA A 43 4.90 2.93 -6.85
CA ALA A 43 4.81 4.29 -7.38
C ALA A 43 6.20 4.95 -7.52
N THR A 44 7.09 4.78 -6.53
CA THR A 44 8.48 5.25 -6.62
C THR A 44 9.21 4.59 -7.79
N LYS A 45 9.11 3.26 -7.93
CA LYS A 45 9.75 2.51 -9.02
C LYS A 45 9.26 2.95 -10.40
N ILE A 46 7.96 3.20 -10.56
CA ILE A 46 7.39 3.70 -11.82
C ILE A 46 7.94 5.10 -12.12
N GLY A 47 7.98 5.99 -11.13
CA GLY A 47 8.57 7.33 -11.28
C GLY A 47 10.03 7.27 -11.75
N GLU A 48 10.86 6.44 -11.09
CA GLU A 48 12.27 6.24 -11.46
C GLU A 48 12.41 5.74 -12.90
N GLN A 49 11.57 4.81 -13.34
CA GLN A 49 11.55 4.31 -14.72
C GLN A 49 11.17 5.39 -15.75
N LEU A 50 10.41 6.39 -15.33
CA LEU A 50 10.02 7.55 -16.14
C LEU A 50 11.00 8.73 -16.00
N GLY A 51 12.10 8.57 -15.25
CA GLY A 51 13.06 9.64 -14.98
C GLY A 51 12.56 10.70 -13.98
N ILE A 52 11.49 10.41 -13.23
CA ILE A 52 10.90 11.27 -12.22
C ILE A 52 11.43 10.86 -10.84
N GLU A 53 12.25 11.72 -10.23
CA GLU A 53 12.78 11.50 -8.89
C GLU A 53 11.73 11.77 -7.80
N SER A 54 11.47 10.79 -6.94
CA SER A 54 10.54 10.96 -5.81
C SER A 54 11.15 11.80 -4.70
N LYS A 55 10.52 12.94 -4.39
CA LYS A 55 10.90 13.81 -3.27
C LYS A 55 10.03 13.55 -2.05
N TYR A 56 10.60 13.72 -0.85
CA TYR A 56 9.92 13.48 0.41
C TYR A 56 10.09 14.65 1.39
N VAL A 57 9.04 14.94 2.15
CA VAL A 57 9.05 15.88 3.29
C VAL A 57 8.34 15.24 4.47
N ASN A 58 9.03 15.12 5.61
CA ASN A 58 8.49 14.52 6.84
C ASN A 58 7.85 13.14 6.61
N GLY A 59 8.52 12.28 5.83
CA GLY A 59 8.05 10.92 5.53
C GLY A 59 6.87 10.84 4.53
N ARG A 60 6.45 11.96 3.92
CA ARG A 60 5.40 11.99 2.89
C ARG A 60 6.01 12.35 1.54
N ARG A 61 5.58 11.68 0.48
CA ARG A 61 5.99 12.01 -0.88
C ARG A 61 5.39 13.36 -1.27
N ILE A 62 6.20 14.22 -1.86
CA ILE A 62 5.74 15.44 -2.52
C ILE A 62 5.13 15.01 -3.86
N THR A 63 3.87 15.37 -4.10
CA THR A 63 3.19 15.16 -5.37
C THR A 63 3.10 16.50 -6.08
N ASP A 64 4.09 16.79 -6.93
CA ASP A 64 4.10 17.93 -7.85
C ASP A 64 3.55 17.53 -9.23
N GLU A 65 3.54 18.46 -10.18
CA GLU A 65 3.01 18.23 -11.53
C GLU A 65 3.71 17.07 -12.26
N ALA A 66 4.99 16.83 -11.98
CA ALA A 66 5.72 15.72 -12.58
C ALA A 66 5.34 14.36 -11.97
N ALA A 67 4.75 14.34 -10.78
CA ALA A 67 4.37 13.13 -10.05
C ALA A 67 2.87 12.78 -10.13
N ILE A 68 2.07 13.55 -10.90
CA ILE A 68 0.64 13.34 -11.17
C ILE A 68 0.46 12.47 -12.42
#